data_AF-A0A9Q3JTB1-F1
#
_entry.id   AF-A0A9Q3JTB1-F1
#
_cell.length_a   1.000
_cell.length_b   1.000
_cell.length_c   1.000
_cell.angle_alpha   90.00
_cell.angle_beta   90.00
_cell.angle_gamma   90.00
#
_symmetry.space_group_name_H-M   'P 1'
#
loop_
_entity.id
_entity.type
_entity.pdbx_description
1 polymer ?
#
loop_
_entity_poly.entity_id
_entity_poly.type
_entity_poly.pdbx_seq_one_letter_code
_entity_poly.pdbx_strand_id
1 'polypeptide(L)'
;MATAALFEKSIISTYGVHKIIMSDRDLKFTSEFWTNLYDIDETKTSFSTAYHPQAGGLAERIIKTMEYIIRRFCAYDMEFKYQEWYTHDLVKLLPAIQLSHNTSEDSTTGKSPSLVEESRDPLLPVEHLRKQFLTFHPTAKESSDMWKRKCDTAGGCISEAKEYNKQRYDNTNKEPGFRKGEKVLVSTLNLNNLKGPKKMRD
;
A
#
# COMPACT_ATOMS: atom_id res chain seq x y z
N MET A 1 -5.81 13.26 -18.06
CA MET A 1 -7.19 12.73 -18.16
C MET A 1 -7.30 11.27 -17.73
N ALA A 2 -6.56 10.31 -18.30
CA ALA A 2 -6.69 8.89 -17.92
C ALA A 2 -6.44 8.59 -16.42
N THR A 3 -5.48 9.28 -15.79
CA THR A 3 -5.19 9.13 -14.36
C THR A 3 -6.28 9.71 -13.45
N ALA A 4 -6.91 10.82 -13.86
CA ALA A 4 -8.01 11.44 -13.11
C ALA A 4 -9.25 10.53 -13.14
N ALA A 5 -9.59 9.98 -14.31
CA ALA A 5 -10.69 9.02 -14.44
C ALA A 5 -10.46 7.74 -13.60
N LEU A 6 -9.21 7.28 -13.50
CA LEU A 6 -8.87 6.15 -12.64
C LEU A 6 -9.01 6.52 -11.15
N PHE A 7 -8.57 7.71 -10.75
CA PHE A 7 -8.72 8.20 -9.37
C PHE A 7 -10.18 8.33 -8.97
N GLU A 8 -11.01 8.91 -9.82
CA GLU A 8 -12.45 9.00 -9.61
C GLU A 8 -13.09 7.61 -9.47
N LYS A 9 -12.79 6.72 -10.43
CA LYS A 9 -13.32 5.35 -10.42
C LYS A 9 -12.87 4.54 -9.21
N SER A 10 -11.60 4.60 -8.82
CA SER A 10 -11.05 3.68 -7.82
C SER A 10 -11.09 4.25 -6.40
N ILE A 11 -10.90 5.56 -6.23
CA ILE A 11 -10.79 6.19 -4.93
C ILE A 11 -12.10 6.90 -4.57
N ILE A 12 -12.56 7.83 -5.41
CA ILE A 12 -13.74 8.64 -5.09
C ILE A 12 -15.00 7.77 -5.05
N SER A 13 -15.19 6.85 -6.00
CA SER A 13 -16.39 6.00 -6.00
C SER A 13 -16.46 5.02 -4.83
N THR A 14 -15.30 4.65 -4.26
CA THR A 14 -15.19 3.68 -3.17
C THR A 14 -15.25 4.35 -1.79
N TYR A 15 -14.49 5.44 -1.60
CA TYR A 15 -14.27 6.06 -0.30
C TYR A 15 -14.83 7.49 -0.21
N GLY A 16 -15.29 8.05 -1.33
CA GLY A 16 -15.62 9.46 -1.45
C GLY A 16 -14.38 10.36 -1.50
N VAL A 17 -14.64 11.66 -1.45
CA VAL A 17 -13.61 12.69 -1.42
C VAL A 17 -12.95 12.71 -0.04
N HIS A 18 -11.62 12.73 -0.02
CA HIS A 18 -10.85 12.73 1.23
C HIS A 18 -10.68 14.15 1.74
N LYS A 19 -10.82 14.36 3.05
CA LYS A 19 -10.58 15.70 3.64
C LYS A 19 -9.12 16.13 3.53
N ILE A 20 -8.20 15.18 3.59
CA ILE A 20 -6.76 15.41 3.55
C ILE A 20 -6.10 14.31 2.72
N ILE A 21 -5.27 14.70 1.76
CA ILE A 21 -4.37 13.78 1.03
C ILE A 21 -2.94 14.14 1.40
N MET A 22 -2.23 13.18 1.98
CA MET A 22 -0.79 13.32 2.22
C MET A 22 -0.03 12.64 1.09
N SER A 23 0.89 13.37 0.44
CA SER A 23 1.71 12.81 -0.64
C SER A 23 3.15 13.32 -0.58
N ASP A 24 4.03 12.75 -1.39
CA ASP A 24 5.33 13.33 -1.68
C ASP A 24 5.20 14.51 -2.66
N ARG A 25 6.33 15.12 -3.03
CA ARG A 25 6.37 16.25 -3.96
C ARG A 25 6.52 15.84 -5.42
N ASP A 26 6.03 14.65 -5.81
CA ASP A 26 6.01 14.27 -7.23
C ASP A 26 5.20 15.30 -8.04
N LEU A 27 5.70 15.62 -9.24
CA LEU A 27 5.07 16.51 -10.22
C LEU A 27 3.62 16.12 -10.52
N LYS A 28 3.28 14.82 -10.41
CA LYS A 28 1.90 14.36 -10.56
C LYS A 28 0.98 14.99 -9.52
N PHE A 29 1.34 14.98 -8.24
CA PHE A 29 0.51 15.55 -7.18
C PHE A 29 0.61 17.07 -7.05
N THR A 30 1.69 17.67 -7.57
CA THR A 30 1.95 19.12 -7.51
C THR A 30 1.64 19.86 -8.80
N SER A 31 1.22 19.16 -9.85
CA SER A 31 0.80 19.80 -11.11
C SER A 31 -0.44 20.67 -10.92
N GLU A 32 -0.55 21.72 -11.74
CA GLU A 32 -1.68 22.65 -11.73
C GLU A 32 -3.03 21.94 -11.82
N PHE A 33 -3.15 20.92 -12.68
CA PHE A 33 -4.37 20.13 -12.82
C PHE A 33 -4.80 19.48 -11.48
N TRP A 34 -3.89 18.75 -10.83
CA TRP A 34 -4.23 18.03 -9.60
C TRP A 34 -4.44 18.99 -8.43
N THR A 35 -3.65 20.05 -8.34
CA THR A 35 -3.81 21.06 -7.29
C THR A 35 -5.17 21.76 -7.39
N ASN A 36 -5.61 22.11 -8.60
CA ASN A 36 -6.94 22.69 -8.83
C ASN A 36 -8.06 21.68 -8.58
N LEU A 37 -7.88 20.41 -8.96
CA LEU A 37 -8.87 19.36 -8.69
C LEU A 37 -9.10 19.19 -7.18
N TYR A 38 -8.01 19.13 -6.40
CA TYR A 38 -8.12 19.02 -4.95
C TYR A 38 -8.75 20.27 -4.31
N ASP A 39 -8.50 21.47 -4.85
CA ASP A 39 -9.12 22.71 -4.36
C ASP A 39 -10.63 22.74 -4.61
N ILE A 40 -11.07 22.33 -5.80
CA ILE A 40 -12.50 22.16 -6.15
C ILE A 40 -13.18 21.15 -5.23
N ASP A 41 -12.50 20.05 -4.93
CA ASP A 41 -12.98 18.98 -4.07
C ASP A 41 -12.84 19.32 -2.56
N GLU A 42 -12.44 20.54 -2.19
CA GLU A 42 -12.15 20.97 -0.81
C GLU A 42 -11.17 20.04 -0.06
N THR A 43 -10.34 19.33 -0.80
CA THR A 43 -9.36 18.36 -0.31
C THR A 43 -8.06 19.05 0.05
N LYS A 44 -7.66 19.01 1.32
CA LYS A 44 -6.39 19.60 1.75
C LYS A 44 -5.22 18.70 1.37
N THR A 45 -4.31 19.19 0.52
CA THR A 45 -3.07 18.46 0.24
C THR A 45 -1.97 18.81 1.26
N SER A 46 -1.40 17.79 1.89
CA SER A 46 -0.20 17.93 2.72
C SER A 46 0.99 17.25 2.07
N PHE A 47 1.93 18.03 1.55
CA PHE A 47 3.13 17.48 0.94
C PHE A 47 4.19 17.21 2.01
N SER A 48 4.55 15.94 2.16
CA SER A 48 5.64 15.54 3.05
C SER A 48 6.93 16.26 2.64
N THR A 49 7.67 16.77 3.62
CA THR A 49 9.05 17.18 3.38
C THR A 49 9.91 15.92 3.39
N ALA A 50 11.05 15.94 2.68
CA ALA A 50 12.12 15.01 3.00
C ALA A 50 12.32 15.06 4.53
N TYR A 51 12.21 13.91 5.21
CA TYR A 51 12.32 13.76 6.67
C TYR A 51 11.11 14.14 7.55
N HIS A 52 9.91 13.64 7.25
CA HIS A 52 8.85 13.47 8.27
C HIS A 52 8.57 11.97 8.55
N PRO A 53 9.39 11.31 9.39
CA PRO A 53 9.27 9.86 9.66
C PRO A 53 7.91 9.44 10.24
N GLN A 54 7.18 10.36 10.87
CA GLN A 54 5.91 10.07 11.53
C GLN A 54 4.71 10.21 10.59
N ALA A 55 4.72 11.19 9.68
CA ALA A 55 3.63 11.40 8.71
C ALA A 55 3.77 10.47 7.48
N GLY A 56 5.01 10.28 6.98
CA GLY A 56 5.28 9.38 5.86
C GLY A 56 5.52 7.92 6.28
N GLY A 57 5.85 7.65 7.54
CA GLY A 57 6.33 6.33 7.96
C GLY A 57 5.30 5.21 7.91
N LEU A 58 4.00 5.50 7.98
CA LEU A 58 2.97 4.47 7.79
C LEU A 58 2.83 4.09 6.32
N ALA A 59 2.68 5.08 5.44
CA ALA A 59 2.64 4.87 4.00
C ALA A 59 3.93 4.20 3.49
N GLU A 60 5.11 4.65 3.94
CA GLU A 60 6.39 4.04 3.58
C GLU A 60 6.51 2.58 4.06
N ARG A 61 5.99 2.24 5.25
CA ARG A 61 5.99 0.86 5.76
C ARG A 61 5.08 -0.03 4.93
N ILE A 62 3.89 0.47 4.57
CA ILE A 62 2.95 -0.26 3.70
C ILE A 62 3.56 -0.44 2.31
N ILE A 63 4.13 0.61 1.71
CA ILE A 63 4.78 0.55 0.39
C ILE A 63 5.90 -0.51 0.41
N LYS A 64 6.78 -0.50 1.41
CA LYS A 64 7.84 -1.51 1.56
C LYS A 64 7.30 -2.93 1.70
N THR A 65 6.19 -3.08 2.43
CA THR A 65 5.53 -4.38 2.59
C THR A 65 4.95 -4.87 1.27
N MET A 66 4.28 -3.99 0.51
CA MET A 66 3.75 -4.30 -0.82
C MET A 66 4.86 -4.63 -1.81
N GLU A 67 5.95 -3.86 -1.84
CA GLU A 67 7.13 -4.13 -2.67
C GLU A 67 7.73 -5.50 -2.37
N TYR A 68 7.83 -5.86 -1.09
CA TYR A 68 8.32 -7.19 -0.69
C TYR A 68 7.37 -8.29 -1.17
N ILE A 69 6.05 -8.15 -0.96
CA ILE A 69 5.05 -9.13 -1.40
C ILE A 69 5.15 -9.33 -2.91
N ILE A 70 5.19 -8.23 -3.68
CA ILE A 70 5.32 -8.25 -5.13
C ILE A 70 6.62 -8.96 -5.54
N ARG A 71 7.75 -8.62 -4.91
CA ARG A 71 9.06 -9.23 -5.22
C ARG A 71 9.07 -10.73 -4.94
N ARG A 72 8.50 -11.18 -3.83
CA ARG A 72 8.36 -12.62 -3.52
C ARG A 72 7.46 -13.29 -4.54
N PHE A 73 6.29 -12.72 -4.80
CA PHE A 73 5.31 -13.27 -5.73
C PHE A 73 5.89 -13.45 -7.15
N CYS A 74 6.69 -12.50 -7.63
CA CYS A 74 7.40 -12.61 -8.89
C CYS A 74 8.58 -13.61 -8.87
N ALA A 75 9.15 -13.91 -7.70
CA ALA A 75 10.29 -14.82 -7.56
C ALA A 75 9.86 -16.29 -7.39
N TYR A 76 8.63 -16.55 -6.92
CA TYR A 76 8.02 -17.86 -7.04
C TYR A 76 7.61 -18.06 -8.49
N ASP A 77 8.28 -18.99 -9.19
CA ASP A 77 8.01 -19.44 -10.57
C ASP A 77 6.56 -19.96 -10.73
N MET A 78 5.59 -19.06 -10.60
CA MET A 78 4.29 -19.25 -11.21
C MET A 78 4.53 -19.07 -12.68
N GLU A 79 4.91 -20.12 -13.39
CA GLU A 79 4.88 -20.12 -14.84
C GLU A 79 3.51 -20.65 -15.22
N PHE A 80 2.65 -19.76 -15.66
CA PHE A 80 1.39 -20.20 -16.22
C PHE A 80 1.23 -19.57 -17.61
N LYS A 81 0.92 -20.43 -18.59
CA LYS A 81 0.83 -20.09 -20.00
C LYS A 81 -0.45 -20.69 -20.59
N TYR A 82 -1.29 -19.84 -21.16
CA TYR A 82 -2.55 -20.09 -21.86
C TYR A 82 -2.69 -18.99 -22.91
N GLN A 83 -2.06 -19.23 -24.05
CA GLN A 83 -2.30 -18.52 -25.31
C GLN A 83 -1.89 -17.02 -25.39
N GLU A 84 -2.00 -16.16 -24.36
CA GLU A 84 -1.59 -14.72 -24.44
C GLU A 84 -1.16 -14.04 -23.10
N TRP A 85 -0.58 -14.74 -22.12
CA TRP A 85 -0.31 -14.12 -20.81
C TRP A 85 1.00 -14.55 -20.17
N TYR A 86 1.45 -13.64 -19.32
CA TYR A 86 2.54 -13.81 -18.39
C TYR A 86 2.00 -13.63 -16.97
N THR A 87 2.51 -14.48 -16.10
CA THR A 87 2.37 -14.42 -14.64
C THR A 87 3.10 -13.25 -13.99
N HIS A 88 3.98 -12.57 -14.73
CA HIS A 88 4.68 -11.36 -14.32
C HIS A 88 3.95 -10.05 -14.67
N ASP A 89 2.70 -10.11 -15.15
CA ASP A 89 1.88 -8.91 -15.35
C ASP A 89 1.43 -8.34 -13.99
N LEU A 90 2.28 -7.48 -13.41
CA LEU A 90 2.08 -6.85 -12.10
C LEU A 90 0.70 -6.19 -11.98
N VAL A 91 0.24 -5.52 -13.03
CA VAL A 91 -1.03 -4.77 -13.00
C VAL A 91 -2.20 -5.72 -12.78
N LYS A 92 -2.15 -6.93 -13.35
CA LYS A 92 -3.19 -7.95 -13.18
C LYS A 92 -3.12 -8.70 -11.85
N LEU A 93 -2.00 -8.58 -11.12
CA LEU A 93 -1.83 -9.17 -9.80
C LEU A 93 -2.28 -8.24 -8.66
N LEU A 94 -2.26 -6.92 -8.89
CA LEU A 94 -2.63 -5.92 -7.89
C LEU A 94 -3.98 -6.21 -7.20
N PRO A 95 -5.06 -6.62 -7.88
CA PRO A 95 -6.33 -6.90 -7.19
C PRO A 95 -6.23 -8.05 -6.19
N ALA A 96 -5.47 -9.11 -6.51
CA ALA A 96 -5.30 -10.26 -5.63
C ALA A 96 -4.41 -9.90 -4.42
N ILE A 97 -3.36 -9.12 -4.64
CA ILE A 97 -2.48 -8.62 -3.57
C ILE A 97 -3.24 -7.68 -2.64
N GLN A 98 -4.01 -6.74 -3.19
CA GLN A 98 -4.84 -5.80 -2.42
C GLN A 98 -5.86 -6.55 -1.56
N LEU A 99 -6.60 -7.50 -2.13
CA LEU A 99 -7.56 -8.30 -1.36
C LEU A 99 -6.86 -9.06 -0.24
N SER A 100 -5.77 -9.76 -0.55
CA SER A 100 -5.04 -10.58 0.43
C SER A 100 -4.45 -9.73 1.56
N HIS A 101 -3.95 -8.54 1.26
CA HIS A 101 -3.47 -7.60 2.27
C HIS A 101 -4.63 -7.07 3.13
N ASN A 102 -5.73 -6.64 2.51
CA ASN A 102 -6.86 -6.05 3.23
C ASN A 102 -7.55 -7.05 4.15
N THR A 103 -7.53 -8.35 3.84
CA THR A 103 -8.06 -9.42 4.70
C THR A 103 -7.02 -10.04 5.64
N SER A 104 -5.75 -9.60 5.59
CA SER A 104 -4.72 -10.11 6.48
C SER A 104 -4.71 -9.33 7.80
N GLU A 105 -4.71 -10.05 8.93
CA GLU A 105 -4.63 -9.40 10.24
C GLU A 105 -3.34 -8.60 10.41
N ASP A 106 -3.44 -7.35 10.85
CA ASP A 106 -2.29 -6.53 11.24
C ASP A 106 -1.87 -6.87 12.67
N SER A 107 -0.56 -7.06 12.90
CA SER A 107 -0.04 -7.50 14.19
C SER A 107 -0.19 -6.47 15.32
N THR A 108 -0.36 -5.19 14.97
CA THR A 108 -0.54 -4.10 15.94
C THR A 108 -1.99 -4.01 16.39
N THR A 109 -2.93 -4.20 15.46
CA THR A 109 -4.38 -4.04 15.74
C THR A 109 -5.10 -5.35 16.05
N GLY A 110 -4.50 -6.50 15.69
CA GLY A 110 -5.11 -7.83 15.79
C GLY A 110 -6.33 -8.00 14.86
N LYS A 111 -6.49 -7.13 13.88
CA LYS A 111 -7.64 -7.10 12.95
C LYS A 111 -7.14 -6.85 11.53
N SER A 112 -7.91 -7.29 10.54
CA SER A 112 -7.66 -6.99 9.13
C SER A 112 -8.08 -5.55 8.80
N PRO A 113 -7.42 -4.88 7.83
CA PRO A 113 -7.85 -3.57 7.35
C PRO A 113 -9.32 -3.52 6.92
N SER A 114 -9.83 -4.52 6.19
CA SER A 114 -11.25 -4.55 5.78
C SER A 114 -12.21 -4.61 6.96
N LEU A 115 -11.88 -5.37 8.01
CA LEU A 115 -12.69 -5.40 9.22
C LEU A 115 -12.68 -4.07 9.96
N VAL A 116 -11.55 -3.33 9.93
CA VAL A 116 -11.44 -2.02 10.58
C VAL A 116 -12.16 -0.93 9.78
N GLU A 117 -12.03 -0.93 8.45
CA GLU A 117 -12.56 0.12 7.57
C GLU A 117 -14.02 -0.11 7.17
N GLU A 118 -14.35 -1.33 6.75
CA GLU A 118 -15.69 -1.69 6.23
C GLU A 118 -16.55 -2.43 7.26
N SER A 119 -16.03 -2.67 8.47
CA SER A 119 -16.69 -3.49 9.50
C SER A 119 -17.02 -4.92 9.05
N ARG A 120 -16.35 -5.41 8.00
CA ARG A 120 -16.54 -6.76 7.45
C ARG A 120 -15.30 -7.23 6.71
N ASP A 121 -15.05 -8.52 6.72
CA ASP A 121 -14.11 -9.15 5.79
C ASP A 121 -14.87 -9.68 4.57
N PRO A 122 -14.41 -9.37 3.34
CA PRO A 122 -14.97 -10.00 2.15
C PRO A 122 -14.68 -11.50 2.18
N LEU A 123 -15.70 -12.30 1.84
CA LEU A 123 -15.53 -13.74 1.63
C LEU A 123 -14.55 -13.95 0.47
N LEU A 124 -13.46 -14.67 0.74
CA LEU A 124 -12.45 -14.92 -0.28
C LEU A 124 -13.00 -15.93 -1.29
N PRO A 125 -12.76 -15.77 -2.60
CA PRO A 125 -13.28 -16.72 -3.58
C PRO A 125 -12.82 -18.17 -3.34
N VAL A 126 -11.64 -18.37 -2.73
CA VAL A 126 -11.14 -19.70 -2.32
C VAL A 126 -12.02 -20.36 -1.25
N GLU A 127 -12.63 -19.57 -0.37
CA GLU A 127 -13.50 -20.04 0.72
C GLU A 127 -14.88 -20.45 0.20
N HIS A 128 -15.30 -19.89 -0.94
CA HIS A 128 -16.61 -20.13 -1.53
C HIS A 128 -16.60 -21.05 -2.78
N LEU A 129 -15.47 -21.68 -3.10
CA LEU A 129 -15.45 -22.69 -4.16
C LEU A 129 -16.40 -23.84 -3.77
N ARG A 130 -17.55 -23.99 -4.45
CA ARG A 130 -18.41 -25.15 -4.20
C ARG A 130 -17.58 -26.40 -4.44
N LYS A 131 -17.60 -27.30 -3.44
CA LYS A 131 -16.92 -28.60 -3.49
C LYS A 131 -17.51 -29.53 -4.55
N GLN A 132 -18.70 -29.25 -5.07
CA GLN A 132 -19.36 -29.99 -6.14
C GLN A 132 -20.07 -29.03 -7.11
N PHE A 133 -19.66 -29.04 -8.39
CA PHE A 133 -20.39 -28.42 -9.50
C PHE A 133 -20.68 -29.51 -10.55
N LEU A 134 -21.91 -29.58 -11.06
CA LEU A 134 -22.35 -30.62 -12.00
C LEU A 134 -21.77 -30.49 -13.41
N THR A 135 -21.27 -29.31 -13.81
CA THR A 135 -20.51 -29.10 -15.06
C THR A 135 -19.75 -27.79 -14.96
N PHE A 136 -18.43 -27.81 -15.17
CA PHE A 136 -17.62 -26.59 -15.30
C PHE A 136 -17.49 -26.22 -16.77
N HIS A 137 -17.63 -24.93 -17.10
CA HIS A 137 -16.95 -24.41 -18.29
C HIS A 137 -15.44 -24.46 -17.98
N PRO A 138 -14.60 -25.09 -18.84
CA PRO A 138 -13.19 -25.33 -18.54
C PRO A 138 -12.43 -24.07 -18.12
N THR A 139 -12.69 -22.94 -18.79
CA THR A 139 -12.10 -21.63 -18.48
C THR A 139 -12.48 -21.08 -17.10
N ALA A 140 -13.70 -21.36 -16.61
CA ALA A 140 -14.13 -20.91 -15.29
C ALA A 140 -13.44 -21.70 -14.17
N LYS A 141 -13.24 -23.01 -14.39
CA LYS A 141 -12.46 -23.86 -13.48
C LYS A 141 -10.99 -23.43 -13.44
N GLU A 142 -10.38 -23.22 -14.60
CA GLU A 142 -8.99 -22.72 -14.71
C GLU A 142 -8.81 -21.35 -14.04
N SER A 143 -9.76 -20.42 -14.22
CA SER A 143 -9.72 -19.10 -13.58
C SER A 143 -9.86 -19.19 -12.07
N SER A 144 -10.74 -20.06 -11.58
CA SER A 144 -10.92 -20.34 -10.15
C SER A 144 -9.68 -20.99 -9.53
N ASP A 145 -9.11 -22.00 -10.18
CA ASP A 145 -7.90 -22.69 -9.72
C ASP A 145 -6.71 -21.73 -9.72
N MET A 146 -6.59 -20.88 -10.75
CA MET A 146 -5.60 -19.81 -10.80
C MET A 146 -5.80 -18.82 -9.65
N TRP A 147 -7.04 -18.39 -9.40
CA TRP A 147 -7.34 -17.46 -8.32
C TRP A 147 -6.96 -18.03 -6.95
N LYS A 148 -7.30 -19.30 -6.71
CA LYS A 148 -6.92 -20.01 -5.49
C LYS A 148 -5.40 -20.03 -5.31
N ARG A 149 -4.66 -20.40 -6.35
CA ARG A 149 -3.18 -20.38 -6.31
C ARG A 149 -2.64 -18.98 -6.03
N LYS A 150 -3.21 -17.94 -6.63
CA LYS A 150 -2.83 -16.55 -6.36
C LYS A 150 -3.05 -16.17 -4.89
N CYS A 151 -4.20 -16.53 -4.32
CA CYS A 151 -4.49 -16.28 -2.89
C CYS A 151 -3.53 -17.05 -1.98
N ASP A 152 -3.31 -18.33 -2.23
CA ASP A 152 -2.43 -19.18 -1.42
C ASP A 152 -0.98 -18.66 -1.47
N THR A 153 -0.47 -18.33 -2.66
CA THR A 153 0.87 -17.76 -2.84
C THR A 153 0.97 -16.37 -2.21
N ALA A 154 -0.04 -15.51 -2.37
CA ALA A 154 -0.05 -14.20 -1.74
C ALA A 154 -0.04 -14.31 -0.21
N GLY A 155 -0.83 -15.21 0.38
CA GLY A 155 -0.85 -15.47 1.82
C GLY A 155 0.51 -15.95 2.35
N GLY A 156 1.19 -16.84 1.61
CA GLY A 156 2.57 -17.25 1.91
C GLY A 156 3.55 -16.08 1.86
N CYS A 157 3.53 -15.29 0.77
CA CYS A 157 4.39 -14.12 0.61
C CYS A 157 4.16 -13.08 1.70
N ILE A 158 2.91 -12.83 2.11
CA ILE A 158 2.56 -11.92 3.20
C ILE A 158 3.12 -12.43 4.53
N SER A 159 3.00 -13.72 4.81
CA SER A 159 3.51 -14.32 6.05
C SER A 159 5.03 -14.19 6.15
N GLU A 160 5.74 -14.45 5.05
CA GLU A 160 7.19 -14.27 4.96
C GLU A 160 7.60 -12.80 5.05
N ALA A 161 6.80 -11.88 4.48
CA ALA A 161 7.01 -10.44 4.58
C ALA A 161 6.91 -9.95 6.01
N LYS A 162 5.88 -10.41 6.72
CA LYS A 162 5.67 -10.09 8.15
C LYS A 162 6.86 -10.54 8.98
N GLU A 163 7.32 -11.77 8.79
CA GLU A 163 8.46 -12.31 9.53
C GLU A 163 9.76 -11.57 9.20
N TYR A 164 10.05 -11.32 7.92
CA TYR A 164 11.22 -10.56 7.50
C TYR A 164 11.23 -9.13 8.06
N ASN A 165 10.10 -8.42 7.98
CA ASN A 165 9.98 -7.05 8.47
C ASN A 165 10.12 -6.98 9.99
N LYS A 166 9.56 -7.95 10.72
CA LYS A 166 9.73 -8.07 12.18
C LYS A 166 11.20 -8.26 12.54
N GLN A 167 11.88 -9.25 11.95
CA GLN A 167 13.30 -9.50 12.22
C GLN A 167 14.17 -8.28 11.89
N ARG A 168 13.90 -7.60 10.77
CA ARG A 168 14.58 -6.36 10.42
C ARG A 168 14.37 -5.28 11.48
N TYR A 169 13.12 -5.07 11.92
CA TYR A 169 12.80 -4.08 12.94
C TYR A 169 13.52 -4.40 14.25
N ASP A 170 13.41 -5.64 14.75
CA ASP A 170 14.06 -6.06 16.00
C ASP A 170 15.59 -5.89 15.95
N ASN A 171 16.21 -6.16 14.80
CA ASN A 171 17.66 -6.03 14.62
C ASN A 171 18.16 -4.59 14.44
N THR A 172 17.32 -3.68 13.93
CA THR A 172 17.75 -2.31 13.55
C THR A 172 17.19 -1.23 14.45
N ASN A 173 16.10 -1.50 15.16
CA ASN A 173 15.48 -0.56 16.06
C ASN A 173 16.30 -0.45 17.36
N LYS A 174 16.77 0.76 17.65
CA LYS A 174 17.36 1.11 18.94
C LYS A 174 16.47 2.17 19.56
N GLU A 175 15.90 1.89 20.73
CA GLU A 175 15.16 2.91 21.46
C GLU A 175 16.13 4.07 21.79
N PRO A 176 15.81 5.30 21.37
CA PRO A 176 16.66 6.43 21.70
C PRO A 176 16.60 6.67 23.22
N GLY A 177 17.74 6.53 23.89
CA GLY A 177 17.87 6.74 25.34
C GLY A 177 17.81 8.21 25.77
N PHE A 178 16.89 9.00 25.20
CA PHE A 178 16.77 10.42 25.50
C PHE A 178 15.86 10.66 26.70
N ARG A 179 16.28 11.57 27.58
CA ARG A 179 15.46 12.06 28.70
C ARG A 179 14.81 13.38 28.31
N LYS A 180 13.57 13.60 28.77
CA LYS A 180 12.84 14.87 28.53
C LYS A 180 13.65 16.03 29.12
N GLY A 181 14.10 16.95 28.26
CA GLY A 181 14.99 18.08 28.61
C GLY A 181 16.45 17.92 28.16
N GLU A 182 16.82 16.76 27.63
CA GLU A 182 18.16 16.50 27.11
C GLU A 182 18.36 17.17 25.74
N LYS A 183 19.52 17.81 25.55
CA LYS A 183 19.86 18.47 24.29
C LYS A 183 20.40 17.43 23.30
N VAL A 184 19.80 17.36 22.12
CA VAL A 184 20.21 16.46 21.04
C VAL A 184 20.79 17.25 19.86
N LEU A 185 21.75 16.65 19.17
CA LEU A 185 22.33 17.24 17.96
C LEU A 185 21.50 16.83 16.74
N VAL A 186 21.11 17.83 15.94
CA VAL A 186 20.41 17.62 14.66
C VAL A 186 21.43 17.76 13.54
N SER A 187 21.53 16.74 12.69
CA SER A 187 22.43 16.79 11.53
C SER A 187 21.97 17.83 10.52
N THR A 188 22.89 18.72 10.14
CA THR A 188 22.67 19.80 9.18
C THR A 188 22.97 19.41 7.74
N LEU A 189 23.47 18.19 7.49
CA LEU A 189 23.97 17.73 6.20
C LEU A 189 22.94 17.86 5.07
N ASN A 190 21.65 17.70 5.38
CA ASN A 190 20.52 17.81 4.44
C ASN A 190 19.59 18.99 4.75
N LEU A 191 19.98 19.89 5.66
CA LEU A 191 19.22 21.10 5.99
C LEU A 191 19.70 22.27 5.11
N ASN A 192 19.21 22.32 3.87
CA ASN A 192 19.59 23.37 2.91
C ASN A 192 19.06 24.78 3.28
N ASN A 193 18.23 24.91 4.33
CA ASN A 193 17.57 26.14 4.76
C ASN A 193 17.81 26.47 6.24
N LEU A 194 19.06 26.41 6.73
CA LEU A 194 19.40 26.86 8.09
C LEU A 194 19.33 28.38 8.28
N LYS A 195 19.32 29.13 7.17
CA LYS A 195 18.88 30.52 7.17
C LYS A 195 17.36 30.47 7.01
N GLY A 196 16.63 30.52 8.12
CA GLY A 196 15.17 30.57 8.12
C GLY A 196 14.61 31.64 7.15
N PRO A 197 13.30 31.62 6.84
CA PRO A 197 12.72 32.58 5.92
C PRO A 197 13.07 34.01 6.36
N LYS A 198 13.50 34.85 5.40
CA LYS A 198 13.79 36.29 5.57
C LYS A 198 12.59 37.12 6.12
N LYS A 199 11.46 36.49 6.43
CA LYS A 199 10.17 37.08 6.81
C LYS A 199 9.94 37.22 8.33
N MET A 200 10.97 37.03 9.15
CA MET A 200 10.94 37.41 10.58
C MET A 200 12.10 38.36 10.91
N ARG A 201 12.19 39.43 10.12
CA ARG A 201 12.94 40.65 10.47
C ARG A 201 12.04 41.80 10.04
N ASP A 202 11.11 42.14 10.91
CA ASP A 202 10.57 43.47 11.20
C ASP A 202 9.69 43.32 12.46
#